data_AF-A0A822CRN8-F1
#
_entry.id   AF-A0A822CRN8-F1
#
_cell.length_a   1.000
_cell.length_b   1.000
_cell.length_c   1.000
_cell.angle_alpha   90.00
_cell.angle_beta   90.00
_cell.angle_gamma   90.00
#
_symmetry.space_group_name_H-M   'P 1'
#
loop_
_entity.id
_entity.type
_entity.pdbx_description
1 polymer ?
#
loop_
_entity_poly.entity_id
_entity_poly.type
_entity_poly.pdbx_seq_one_letter_code
_entity_poly.pdbx_strand_id
1 'polypeptide(L)' 'MIAASDSRSTGRFSSIIQAKPQLAPPDNFKAVTGHESASIDLSWASVVGATGYEIQRSSTNNDEAIFTRIATIS' A
#
# COMPACT_ATOMS: atom_id res chain seq x y z
N MET A 1 18.83 14.31 -9.97
CA MET A 1 19.52 15.18 -10.95
C MET A 1 20.52 14.33 -11.71
N ILE A 2 20.60 14.47 -13.03
CA ILE A 2 21.61 13.81 -13.85
C ILE A 2 22.32 14.86 -14.71
N ALA A 3 23.61 14.69 -14.99
CA ALA A 3 24.37 15.55 -15.88
C ALA A 3 25.12 14.68 -16.88
N ALA A 4 25.19 15.13 -18.13
CA ALA A 4 26.04 14.50 -19.14
C ALA A 4 27.50 14.91 -18.90
N SER A 5 28.43 13.99 -19.11
CA SER A 5 29.87 14.28 -19.09
C SER A 5 30.55 13.68 -20.31
N ASP A 6 31.67 14.28 -20.70
CA ASP A 6 32.62 13.74 -21.66
C ASP A 6 34.02 13.66 -21.05
N SER A 7 35.03 13.28 -21.84
CA SER A 7 36.42 13.14 -21.39
C SER A 7 37.07 14.43 -20.86
N ARG A 8 36.42 15.60 -21.00
CA ARG A 8 37.01 16.92 -20.70
C ARG A 8 36.12 17.80 -19.83
N SER A 9 34.81 17.51 -19.73
CA SER A 9 33.87 18.38 -19.03
C SER A 9 32.59 17.66 -18.58
N THR A 10 31.92 18.27 -17.59
CA THR A 10 30.58 17.88 -17.13
C THR A 10 29.60 19.02 -17.38
N GLY A 11 28.45 18.71 -17.98
CA GLY A 11 27.38 19.66 -18.27
C GLY A 11 26.57 20.06 -17.03
N ARG A 12 25.55 20.89 -17.25
CA ARG A 12 24.62 21.30 -16.18
C ARG A 12 23.80 20.11 -15.69
N PHE A 13 23.53 20.08 -14.39
CA PHE A 13 22.61 19.12 -13.79
C PHE A 13 21.16 19.37 -14.24
N SER A 14 20.41 18.27 -14.41
CA SER A 14 18.96 18.31 -14.65
C SER A 14 18.19 18.91 -13.48
N SER A 15 16.92 19.26 -13.72
CA SER A 15 15.96 19.52 -12.64
C SER A 15 15.77 18.31 -11.73
N ILE A 16 15.32 18.56 -10.50
CA ILE A 16 14.89 17.51 -9.57
C ILE A 16 13.50 17.04 -9.99
N ILE A 17 13.32 15.72 -10.08
CA ILE A 17 12.01 15.07 -10.19
C ILE A 17 11.78 14.30 -8.91
N GLN A 18 10.57 14.39 -8.37
CA GLN A 18 10.14 13.64 -7.19
C GLN A 18 9.08 12.63 -7.59
N ALA A 19 9.20 11.41 -7.08
CA ALA A 19 8.19 10.37 -7.18
C ALA A 19 7.87 9.82 -5.79
N LYS A 20 6.62 9.41 -5.58
CA LYS A 20 6.21 8.64 -4.40
C LYS A 20 5.94 7.20 -4.86
N PRO A 21 6.71 6.21 -4.41
CA PRO A 21 6.41 4.81 -4.69
C PRO A 21 5.01 4.47 -4.19
N GLN A 22 4.20 3.84 -5.04
CA GLN A 22 2.93 3.26 -4.63
C GLN A 22 3.17 1.84 -4.13
N LEU A 23 2.66 1.53 -2.94
CA LEU A 23 2.70 0.16 -2.42
C LEU A 23 1.76 -0.73 -3.24
N ALA A 24 2.19 -1.97 -3.48
CA ALA A 24 1.32 -2.99 -4.05
C ALA A 24 0.18 -3.32 -3.06
N PRO A 25 -1.00 -3.76 -3.55
CA PRO A 25 -2.01 -4.31 -2.67
C PRO A 25 -1.50 -5.59 -1.98
N PRO A 26 -2.03 -5.96 -0.80
CA PRO A 26 -1.71 -7.24 -0.19
C PRO A 26 -2.16 -8.42 -1.05
N ASP A 27 -1.27 -9.36 -1.31
CA ASP A 27 -1.59 -10.60 -2.01
C ASP A 27 -2.22 -11.65 -1.07
N ASN A 28 -2.92 -12.62 -1.66
CA ASN A 28 -3.52 -13.76 -0.95
C ASN A 28 -4.42 -13.36 0.24
N PHE A 29 -5.15 -12.24 0.11
CA PHE A 29 -6.10 -11.81 1.14
C PHE A 29 -7.19 -12.87 1.33
N LYS A 30 -7.41 -13.26 2.60
CA LYS A 30 -8.47 -14.17 3.02
C LYS A 30 -9.17 -13.61 4.23
N ALA A 31 -10.50 -13.74 4.23
CA ALA A 31 -11.35 -13.51 5.38
C ALA A 31 -12.12 -14.81 5.65
N VAL A 32 -11.98 -15.37 6.85
CA VAL A 32 -12.67 -16.60 7.27
C VAL A 32 -13.38 -16.37 8.59
N THR A 33 -14.43 -17.16 8.85
CA THR A 33 -15.06 -17.16 10.18
C THR A 33 -14.02 -17.50 11.23
N GLY A 34 -13.86 -16.63 12.22
CA GLY A 34 -12.87 -16.83 13.24
C GLY A 34 -13.31 -17.86 14.28
N HIS A 35 -12.36 -18.21 15.15
CA HIS A 35 -12.59 -19.21 16.20
C HIS A 35 -13.56 -18.73 17.30
N GLU A 36 -13.59 -17.42 17.54
CA GLU A 36 -14.43 -16.81 18.57
C GLU A 36 -15.83 -16.48 18.04
N SER A 37 -16.79 -16.40 18.96
CA SER A 37 -18.15 -16.00 18.59
C SER A 37 -18.14 -14.59 18.00
N ALA A 38 -18.70 -14.46 16.79
CA ALA A 38 -18.77 -13.22 16.02
C ALA A 38 -17.41 -12.60 15.63
N SER A 39 -16.36 -13.41 15.45
CA SER A 39 -15.08 -12.96 14.89
C SER A 39 -14.88 -13.37 13.43
N ILE A 40 -14.03 -12.61 12.74
CA ILE A 40 -13.55 -12.90 11.38
C ILE A 40 -12.03 -12.82 11.44
N ASP A 41 -11.36 -13.89 11.03
CA ASP A 41 -9.91 -13.94 10.94
C ASP A 41 -9.50 -13.48 9.54
N LEU A 42 -8.61 -12.49 9.51
CA LEU A 42 -8.09 -11.89 8.29
C LEU A 42 -6.62 -12.26 8.13
N SER A 43 -6.22 -12.68 6.93
CA SER A 43 -4.82 -13.00 6.61
C SER A 43 -4.46 -12.53 5.21
N TRP A 44 -3.22 -12.08 5.03
CA TRP A 44 -2.67 -11.63 3.75
C TRP A 44 -1.14 -11.73 3.77
N ALA A 45 -0.51 -11.68 2.60
CA ALA A 45 0.94 -11.60 2.48
C ALA A 45 1.43 -10.18 2.81
N SER A 46 2.57 -10.07 3.53
CA SER A 46 3.16 -8.78 3.85
C SER A 46 3.64 -8.06 2.58
N VAL A 47 3.33 -6.77 2.48
CA VAL A 47 3.75 -5.90 1.38
C VAL A 47 5.10 -5.27 1.72
N VAL A 48 6.08 -5.42 0.83
CA VAL A 48 7.41 -4.82 1.00
C VAL A 48 7.30 -3.30 1.07
N GLY A 49 7.85 -2.71 2.13
CA GLY A 49 7.81 -1.27 2.38
C GLY A 49 6.53 -0.78 3.08
N ALA A 50 5.54 -1.64 3.34
CA ALA A 50 4.41 -1.28 4.18
C ALA A 50 4.82 -1.19 5.65
N THR A 51 4.48 -0.08 6.29
CA THR A 51 4.72 0.17 7.73
C THR A 51 3.45 -0.02 8.57
N GLY A 52 2.40 -0.56 7.96
CA GLY A 52 1.10 -0.73 8.57
C GLY A 52 0.00 -0.95 7.53
N TYR A 53 -1.18 -1.31 8.01
CA TYR A 53 -2.37 -1.58 7.21
C TYR A 53 -3.59 -0.91 7.84
N GLU A 54 -4.44 -0.33 7.00
CA GLU A 54 -5.76 0.14 7.38
C GLU A 54 -6.79 -0.90 6.97
N ILE A 55 -7.56 -1.39 7.95
CA ILE A 55 -8.60 -2.39 7.74
C ILE A 55 -9.95 -1.68 7.78
N GLN A 56 -10.72 -1.82 6.70
CA GLN A 56 -12.06 -1.27 6.58
C GLN A 56 -13.05 -2.37 6.19
N ARG A 57 -14.32 -2.19 6.55
CA ARG A 57 -15.42 -3.08 6.18
C ARG A 57 -16.65 -2.30 5.78
N SER A 58 -17.39 -2.82 4.81
CA SER A 58 -18.77 -2.41 4.54
C SER A 58 -19.74 -3.55 4.84
N SER A 59 -20.98 -3.21 5.20
CA SER A 59 -22.08 -4.18 5.29
C SER A 59 -22.79 -4.39 3.95
N THR A 60 -22.42 -3.64 2.91
CA THR A 60 -22.93 -3.80 1.55
C THR A 60 -21.80 -4.17 0.59
N ASN A 61 -22.15 -4.81 -0.53
CA ASN A 61 -21.21 -5.33 -1.53
C ASN A 61 -21.47 -4.72 -2.93
N ASN A 62 -22.00 -3.50 -2.98
CA ASN A 62 -22.31 -2.76 -4.21
C ASN A 62 -21.38 -1.56 -4.39
N ASP A 63 -21.49 -0.87 -5.53
CA ASP A 63 -20.66 0.30 -5.86
C ASP A 63 -20.90 1.50 -4.93
N GLU A 64 -21.94 1.46 -4.10
CA GLU A 64 -22.28 2.48 -3.08
C GLU A 64 -21.79 2.09 -1.68
N ALA A 65 -20.93 1.07 -1.56
CA ALA A 65 -20.44 0.57 -0.29
C ALA A 65 -19.78 1.68 0.55
N ILE A 66 -20.38 1.96 1.71
CA ILE A 66 -19.79 2.83 2.71
C ILE A 66 -18.88 1.98 3.59
N PHE A 67 -17.59 2.28 3.54
CA PHE A 67 -16.59 1.60 4.35
C PHE A 67 -16.42 2.29 5.69
N THR A 68 -16.47 1.50 6.75
CA THR A 68 -16.12 1.93 8.10
C THR A 68 -14.74 1.38 8.44
N ARG A 69 -13.84 2.24 8.92
CA ARG A 69 -12.54 1.81 9.45
C ARG A 69 -12.73 1.00 10.72
N ILE A 70 -12.21 -0.22 10.72
CA ILE A 70 -12.22 -1.13 11.87
C ILE A 70 -10.93 -0.98 12.67
N ALA A 71 -9.78 -0.96 12.00
CA ALA A 71 -8.50 -0.99 12.67
C ALA A 71 -7.38 -0.36 11.83
N THR A 72 -6.31 0.00 12.51
CA THR A 72 -5.01 0.29 11.91
C THR A 72 -3.99 -0.53 12.66
N ILE A 73 -3.21 -1.31 11.92
CA ILE A 73 -2.08 -2.08 12.47
C ILE A 73 -0.79 -1.49 11.93
N SER A 74 0.26 -1.49 12.74
CA SER A 74 1.60 -0.99 12.40
C SER A 74 2.63 -2.09 12.57
#